data_AF-A0A250LEP5-F1
#
_entry.id   AF-A0A250LEP5-F1
#
_cell.length_a   1.000
_cell.length_b   1.000
_cell.length_c   1.000
_cell.angle_alpha   90.00
_cell.angle_beta   90.00
_cell.angle_gamma   90.00
#
_symmetry.space_group_name_H-M   'P 1'
#
loop_
_entity.id
_entity.type
_entity.pdbx_description
1 polymer ?
#
loop_
_entity_poly.entity_id
_entity_poly.type
_entity_poly.pdbx_seq_one_letter_code
_entity_poly.pdbx_strand_id
1 'polypeptide(L)'
;MEDNGTGRKNLSRDRKLRNITSTGYGHPVSRRRSIDENRRHSDDILSLATLAVRQPCEAPSGLLVAKHPSVESATYGKLRLRIDAARTLHCRGIMYVLIYIAAVAVANLMVAHFGPAATPIIAFFLIGLDLAIRDRLHLDWRGRALWSRMLALIAAAGVVSYALNPAAKEIALASLVAFGSAAMASAIVFQLARRFPILARANGANVAGAAVDSIVFPLIAFGAVFPTIAALQFVAKVAGGALWSWVVFRNTRTVQAGIASNVVDR
;
A
#
# COMPACT_ATOMS: atom_id res chain seq x y z
N MET A 1 79.52 -0.46 17.19
CA MET A 1 79.46 -0.83 15.76
C MET A 1 78.17 -0.23 15.24
N GLU A 2 78.30 0.90 14.51
CA GLU A 2 77.34 1.62 13.63
C GLU A 2 75.95 1.98 14.23
N ASP A 3 75.53 3.23 14.48
CA ASP A 3 75.64 4.57 13.85
C ASP A 3 74.65 4.88 12.70
N ASN A 4 74.03 6.07 12.82
CA ASN A 4 73.25 6.88 11.86
C ASN A 4 71.88 6.37 11.35
N GLY A 5 70.82 7.16 11.24
CA GLY A 5 70.70 8.62 11.21
C GLY A 5 69.92 9.09 9.97
N THR A 6 68.80 9.79 10.21
CA THR A 6 68.24 10.92 9.41
C THR A 6 67.67 10.74 7.99
N GLY A 7 66.61 11.52 7.69
CA GLY A 7 66.24 12.00 6.35
C GLY A 7 64.74 11.94 6.03
N ARG A 8 63.88 12.84 6.54
CA ARG A 8 63.49 14.12 5.92
C ARG A 8 63.17 14.03 4.42
N LYS A 9 61.91 14.32 4.03
CA LYS A 9 61.57 15.26 2.92
C LYS A 9 60.06 15.54 2.86
N ASN A 10 59.71 16.76 3.26
CA ASN A 10 58.52 17.48 2.84
C ASN A 10 58.69 17.96 1.39
N LEU A 11 57.67 17.75 0.55
CA LEU A 11 57.32 18.55 -0.65
C LEU A 11 55.79 18.39 -0.76
N SER A 12 54.93 19.32 -0.34
CA SER A 12 54.79 20.74 -0.68
C SER A 12 54.65 21.02 -2.18
N ARG A 13 53.58 21.76 -2.48
CA ARG A 13 53.30 22.60 -3.64
C ARG A 13 52.65 21.92 -4.84
N ASP A 14 51.36 22.19 -5.03
CA ASP A 14 50.82 23.41 -5.68
C ASP A 14 50.95 23.32 -7.19
N ARG A 15 49.78 23.36 -7.83
CA ARG A 15 49.42 24.08 -9.06
C ARG A 15 48.63 23.17 -10.01
N LYS A 16 47.64 23.64 -10.76
CA LYS A 16 46.95 24.94 -10.89
C LYS A 16 46.06 24.72 -12.12
N LEU A 17 44.79 25.06 -12.01
CA LEU A 17 43.94 25.65 -13.05
C LEU A 17 44.09 25.17 -14.52
N ARG A 18 42.98 24.66 -15.06
CA ARG A 18 42.28 25.21 -16.26
C ARG A 18 41.00 24.38 -16.48
N ASN A 19 39.79 24.90 -16.29
CA ASN A 19 39.05 25.87 -17.11
C ASN A 19 39.09 25.58 -18.62
N ILE A 20 37.99 25.00 -19.13
CA ILE A 20 37.42 25.27 -20.46
C ILE A 20 35.88 25.37 -20.30
N THR A 21 35.43 26.62 -20.19
CA THR A 21 34.18 27.25 -20.67
C THR A 21 33.91 26.92 -22.15
N SER A 22 32.77 27.10 -22.82
CA SER A 22 31.45 27.74 -22.62
C SER A 22 30.69 27.53 -23.95
N THR A 23 29.36 27.41 -23.91
CA THR A 23 28.36 28.04 -24.82
C THR A 23 26.99 27.43 -24.46
N GLY A 24 25.89 28.13 -24.20
CA GLY A 24 25.53 29.54 -24.35
C GLY A 24 24.14 29.65 -25.01
N TYR A 25 23.25 30.45 -24.41
CA TYR A 25 21.93 30.96 -24.89
C TYR A 25 20.71 30.01 -24.88
N GLY A 26 19.51 30.41 -24.41
CA GLY A 26 19.07 31.71 -23.91
C GLY A 26 17.64 31.72 -23.34
N HIS A 27 17.46 32.66 -22.40
CA HIS A 27 16.29 33.44 -21.96
C HIS A 27 14.90 32.84 -21.57
N PRO A 28 14.23 33.48 -20.57
CA PRO A 28 12.97 33.05 -19.98
C PRO A 28 11.76 33.76 -20.59
N VAL A 29 10.60 33.09 -20.63
CA VAL A 29 9.32 33.73 -20.95
C VAL A 29 8.25 33.35 -19.92
N SER A 30 7.78 34.40 -19.28
CA SER A 30 6.54 34.51 -18.51
C SER A 30 5.29 34.11 -19.31
N ARG A 31 4.36 33.36 -18.71
CA ARG A 31 2.93 33.62 -18.94
C ARG A 31 2.02 33.05 -17.85
N ARG A 32 1.49 33.96 -17.04
CA ARG A 32 0.14 33.86 -16.45
C ARG A 32 -0.91 33.90 -17.56
N ARG A 33 -2.08 33.33 -17.25
CA ARG A 33 -3.41 33.41 -17.91
C ARG A 33 -3.76 32.27 -18.86
N SER A 34 -4.74 31.47 -18.42
CA SER A 34 -5.92 31.02 -19.18
C SER A 34 -6.61 29.92 -18.34
N ILE A 35 -7.10 30.23 -17.15
CA ILE A 35 -8.54 30.39 -16.87
C ILE A 35 -9.29 31.08 -18.02
N ASP A 36 -9.88 30.32 -18.97
CA ASP A 36 -11.15 30.63 -19.67
C ASP A 36 -11.48 29.68 -20.85
N GLU A 37 -11.47 28.34 -20.66
CA GLU A 37 -11.71 27.42 -21.79
C GLU A 37 -12.68 26.26 -21.48
N ASN A 38 -13.67 26.48 -20.63
CA ASN A 38 -14.78 25.52 -20.51
C ASN A 38 -16.17 26.17 -20.33
N ARG A 39 -16.34 27.41 -20.82
CA ARG A 39 -17.58 28.20 -20.73
C ARG A 39 -18.20 28.53 -22.10
N ARG A 40 -17.96 27.70 -23.11
CA ARG A 40 -18.50 27.84 -24.48
C ARG A 40 -18.85 26.48 -25.10
N HIS A 41 -19.89 25.88 -24.54
CA HIS A 41 -20.78 24.97 -25.25
C HIS A 41 -22.16 25.22 -24.65
N SER A 42 -22.86 26.23 -25.17
CA SER A 42 -24.05 26.00 -26.03
C SER A 42 -25.21 25.53 -25.14
N ASP A 43 -26.04 26.40 -24.56
CA ASP A 43 -26.67 27.58 -25.16
C ASP A 43 -27.17 27.30 -26.58
N ASP A 44 -28.01 26.26 -26.72
CA ASP A 44 -28.75 25.99 -27.96
C ASP A 44 -30.07 25.19 -27.73
N ILE A 45 -30.74 25.39 -26.59
CA ILE A 45 -32.15 24.95 -26.44
C ILE A 45 -32.94 26.04 -25.71
N LEU A 46 -33.13 27.17 -26.39
CA LEU A 46 -34.11 28.19 -26.00
C LEU A 46 -34.53 29.03 -27.22
N SER A 47 -35.23 28.40 -28.16
CA SER A 47 -36.20 29.07 -29.02
C SER A 47 -37.02 28.05 -29.80
N LEU A 48 -38.34 28.24 -29.77
CA LEU A 48 -39.45 27.41 -30.28
C LEU A 48 -40.18 26.70 -29.12
N ALA A 49 -41.38 27.05 -28.69
CA ALA A 49 -42.41 27.81 -29.37
C ALA A 49 -43.30 28.58 -28.39
N THR A 50 -43.51 29.82 -28.77
CA THR A 50 -44.62 30.70 -28.43
C THR A 50 -45.96 30.00 -28.65
N LEU A 51 -46.77 29.87 -27.59
CA LEU A 51 -48.23 29.96 -27.72
C LEU A 51 -48.84 30.31 -26.36
N ALA A 52 -49.34 31.54 -26.31
CA ALA A 52 -50.05 32.13 -25.21
C ALA A 52 -51.47 31.54 -25.11
N VAL A 53 -51.84 31.09 -23.91
CA VAL A 53 -53.24 31.06 -23.47
C VAL A 53 -53.29 31.62 -22.05
N ARG A 54 -53.89 32.81 -21.94
CA ARG A 54 -54.37 33.44 -20.72
C ARG A 54 -55.28 32.49 -19.96
N GLN A 55 -55.11 32.37 -18.63
CA GLN A 55 -56.19 32.17 -17.64
C GLN A 55 -55.69 32.56 -16.22
N PRO A 56 -56.62 32.88 -15.29
CA PRO A 56 -56.57 34.10 -14.47
C PRO A 56 -55.90 33.97 -13.10
N CYS A 57 -55.63 35.14 -12.50
CA CYS A 57 -55.29 35.35 -11.10
C CYS A 57 -56.13 34.47 -10.15
N GLU A 58 -55.48 33.48 -9.53
CA GLU A 58 -55.82 33.06 -8.18
C GLU A 58 -54.52 32.90 -7.40
N ALA A 59 -54.36 33.71 -6.37
CA ALA A 59 -53.35 33.53 -5.36
C ALA A 59 -53.86 32.52 -4.33
N PRO A 60 -53.19 31.37 -4.13
CA PRO A 60 -53.19 30.74 -2.83
C PRO A 60 -52.05 31.34 -2.03
N SER A 61 -52.41 32.04 -0.96
CA SER A 61 -51.57 32.34 0.19
C SER A 61 -51.03 31.03 0.77
N GLY A 62 -49.98 30.50 0.15
CA GLY A 62 -49.21 29.36 0.59
C GLY A 62 -47.78 29.83 0.79
N LEU A 63 -47.51 30.35 1.98
CA LEU A 63 -46.17 30.63 2.46
C LEU A 63 -45.35 29.34 2.33
N LEU A 64 -44.61 29.20 1.22
CA LEU A 64 -43.61 28.16 1.02
C LEU A 64 -42.45 28.51 1.96
N VAL A 65 -42.64 28.18 3.23
CA VAL A 65 -41.58 28.11 4.22
C VAL A 65 -40.60 27.09 3.65
N ALA A 66 -39.52 27.60 3.05
CA ALA A 66 -38.34 26.81 2.73
C ALA A 66 -37.93 26.18 4.05
N LYS A 67 -38.32 24.91 4.23
CA LYS A 67 -38.08 24.12 5.43
C LYS A 67 -36.58 23.91 5.50
N HIS A 68 -35.87 24.88 6.10
CA HIS A 68 -34.46 24.73 6.43
C HIS A 68 -34.34 23.38 7.15
N PRO A 69 -33.53 22.43 6.64
CA PRO A 69 -33.32 21.18 7.34
C PRO A 69 -32.87 21.53 8.75
N SER A 70 -33.64 21.09 9.75
CA SER A 70 -33.31 21.38 11.15
C SER A 70 -31.86 20.94 11.39
N VAL A 71 -31.11 21.72 12.16
CA VAL A 71 -29.69 21.44 12.47
C VAL A 71 -29.51 20.01 13.02
N GLU A 72 -30.54 19.47 13.70
CA GLU A 72 -30.65 18.06 14.07
C GLU A 72 -30.58 17.10 12.88
N SER A 73 -31.39 17.28 11.83
CA SER A 73 -31.40 16.39 10.65
C SER A 73 -30.04 16.31 9.94
N ALA A 74 -29.30 17.43 9.89
CA ALA A 74 -27.95 17.48 9.34
C ALA A 74 -26.92 16.77 10.25
N THR A 75 -27.14 16.81 11.57
CA THR A 75 -26.29 16.14 12.57
C THR A 75 -26.50 14.62 12.55
N TYR A 76 -27.76 14.17 12.49
CA TYR A 76 -28.11 12.76 12.31
C TYR A 76 -27.60 12.19 10.99
N GLY A 77 -27.67 12.96 9.89
CA GLY A 77 -27.11 12.55 8.60
C GLY A 77 -25.59 12.34 8.64
N LYS A 78 -24.84 13.26 9.26
CA LYS A 78 -23.39 13.13 9.46
C LYS A 78 -23.01 11.94 10.34
N LEU A 79 -23.78 11.69 11.41
CA LEU A 79 -23.55 10.57 12.31
C LEU A 79 -23.78 9.23 11.58
N ARG A 80 -24.86 9.10 10.80
CA ARG A 80 -25.15 7.91 10.01
C ARG A 80 -24.06 7.61 8.98
N LEU A 81 -23.61 8.63 8.25
CA LEU A 81 -22.48 8.52 7.31
C LEU A 81 -21.19 8.02 8.00
N ARG A 82 -20.90 8.49 9.22
CA ARG A 82 -19.74 8.02 9.99
C ARG A 82 -19.88 6.56 10.42
N ILE A 83 -21.07 6.14 10.84
CA ILE A 83 -21.35 4.75 11.24
C ILE A 83 -21.23 3.81 10.04
N ASP A 84 -21.81 4.18 8.90
CA ASP A 84 -21.77 3.37 7.67
C ASP A 84 -20.35 3.27 7.12
N ALA A 85 -19.58 4.36 7.16
CA ALA A 85 -18.16 4.35 6.83
C ALA A 85 -17.36 3.43 7.78
N ALA A 86 -17.58 3.53 9.09
CA ALA A 86 -16.91 2.70 10.09
C ALA A 86 -17.24 1.21 9.92
N ARG A 87 -18.50 0.87 9.65
CA ARG A 87 -18.95 -0.49 9.36
C ARG A 87 -18.26 -1.04 8.10
N THR A 88 -18.21 -0.25 7.04
CA THR A 88 -17.57 -0.66 5.77
C THR A 88 -16.06 -0.90 5.94
N LEU A 89 -15.38 -0.04 6.68
CA LEU A 89 -13.96 -0.20 7.04
C LEU A 89 -13.73 -1.47 7.88
N HIS A 90 -14.63 -1.76 8.81
CA HIS A 90 -14.56 -2.96 9.64
C HIS A 90 -14.78 -4.25 8.84
N CYS A 91 -15.83 -4.32 8.01
CA CYS A 91 -16.10 -5.46 7.14
C CYS A 91 -14.93 -5.74 6.19
N ARG A 92 -14.34 -4.70 5.61
CA ARG A 92 -13.16 -4.84 4.74
C ARG A 92 -11.95 -5.39 5.50
N GLY A 93 -11.73 -4.94 6.74
CA GLY A 93 -10.67 -5.46 7.60
C GLY A 93 -10.84 -6.96 7.92
N ILE A 94 -12.07 -7.38 8.25
CA ILE A 94 -12.39 -8.80 8.50
C ILE A 94 -12.11 -9.64 7.25
N MET A 95 -12.55 -9.17 6.08
CA MET A 95 -12.31 -9.87 4.81
C MET A 95 -10.81 -10.11 4.56
N TYR A 96 -9.97 -9.10 4.79
CA TYR A 96 -8.52 -9.24 4.65
C TYR A 96 -7.93 -10.25 5.65
N VAL A 97 -8.40 -10.25 6.90
CA VAL A 97 -7.98 -11.24 7.91
C VAL A 97 -8.32 -12.67 7.47
N LEU A 98 -9.53 -12.90 6.95
CA LEU A 98 -9.95 -14.23 6.50
C LEU A 98 -9.13 -14.70 5.29
N ILE A 99 -8.94 -13.83 4.29
CA ILE A 99 -8.13 -14.15 3.11
C ILE A 99 -6.69 -14.45 3.52
N TYR A 100 -6.13 -13.68 4.45
CA TYR A 100 -4.79 -13.91 5.00
C TYR A 100 -4.65 -15.31 5.61
N ILE A 101 -5.53 -15.66 6.54
CA ILE A 101 -5.50 -16.95 7.24
C ILE A 101 -5.65 -18.10 6.23
N ALA A 102 -6.58 -17.98 5.28
CA ALA A 102 -6.79 -18.98 4.25
C ALA A 102 -5.56 -19.13 3.34
N ALA A 103 -4.96 -18.02 2.88
CA ALA A 103 -3.79 -18.05 2.01
C ALA A 103 -2.60 -18.75 2.69
N VAL A 104 -2.33 -18.42 3.96
CA VAL A 104 -1.25 -19.06 4.74
C VAL A 104 -1.55 -20.55 4.97
N ALA A 105 -2.78 -20.90 5.36
CA ALA A 105 -3.14 -22.29 5.59
C ALA A 105 -3.03 -23.14 4.31
N VAL A 106 -3.53 -22.64 3.19
CA VAL A 106 -3.41 -23.31 1.88
C VAL A 106 -1.94 -23.42 1.48
N ALA A 107 -1.13 -22.37 1.67
CA ALA A 107 0.30 -22.42 1.35
C ALA A 107 1.01 -23.53 2.15
N ASN A 108 0.77 -23.60 3.46
CA ASN A 108 1.34 -24.63 4.33
C ASN A 108 0.94 -26.04 3.90
N LEU A 109 -0.34 -26.25 3.58
CA LEU A 109 -0.84 -27.54 3.09
C LEU A 109 -0.23 -27.93 1.74
N MET A 110 -0.12 -26.99 0.81
CA MET A 110 0.49 -27.24 -0.49
C MET A 110 1.98 -27.55 -0.38
N VAL A 111 2.73 -26.84 0.47
CA VAL A 111 4.15 -27.16 0.71
C VAL A 111 4.29 -28.53 1.38
N ALA A 112 3.44 -28.87 2.33
CA ALA A 112 3.46 -30.19 2.97
C ALA A 112 3.17 -31.33 1.97
N HIS A 113 2.31 -31.09 0.98
CA HIS A 113 1.93 -32.11 -0.01
C HIS A 113 2.91 -32.23 -1.18
N PHE A 114 3.36 -31.10 -1.74
CA PHE A 114 4.19 -31.07 -2.96
C PHE A 114 5.69 -30.86 -2.68
N GLY A 115 6.07 -30.53 -1.44
CA GLY A 115 7.45 -30.34 -1.03
C GLY A 115 8.10 -29.04 -1.55
N PRO A 116 9.44 -28.93 -1.45
CA PRO A 116 10.19 -27.72 -1.76
C PRO A 116 10.03 -27.20 -3.20
N ALA A 117 9.84 -28.08 -4.17
CA ALA A 117 9.81 -27.71 -5.59
C ALA A 117 8.60 -26.84 -5.97
N ALA A 118 7.47 -26.99 -5.27
CA ALA A 118 6.27 -26.17 -5.50
C ALA A 118 6.38 -24.77 -4.85
N THR A 119 7.35 -24.57 -3.96
CA THR A 119 7.44 -23.36 -3.15
C THR A 119 7.61 -22.06 -3.95
N PRO A 120 8.25 -21.98 -5.13
CA PRO A 120 8.30 -20.74 -5.91
C PRO A 120 6.93 -20.32 -6.48
N ILE A 121 6.10 -21.28 -6.89
CA ILE A 121 4.75 -21.00 -7.41
C ILE A 121 3.86 -20.52 -6.26
N ILE A 122 3.90 -21.23 -5.13
CA ILE A 122 3.19 -20.86 -3.90
C ILE A 122 3.65 -19.47 -3.41
N ALA A 123 4.95 -19.22 -3.46
CA ALA A 123 5.57 -17.94 -3.12
C ALA A 123 5.02 -16.77 -3.93
N PHE A 124 4.83 -16.96 -5.24
CA PHE A 124 4.28 -15.91 -6.09
C PHE A 124 2.82 -15.58 -5.74
N PHE A 125 1.96 -16.60 -5.68
CA PHE A 125 0.53 -16.37 -5.54
C PHE A 125 0.12 -16.13 -4.08
N LEU A 126 0.44 -17.06 -3.18
CA LEU A 126 -0.09 -17.06 -1.81
C LEU A 126 0.77 -16.19 -0.89
N ILE A 127 2.09 -16.33 -0.95
CA ILE A 127 2.99 -15.53 -0.10
C ILE A 127 3.04 -14.07 -0.58
N GLY A 128 3.04 -13.83 -1.89
CA GLY A 128 2.89 -12.47 -2.42
C GLY A 128 1.58 -11.80 -1.96
N LEU A 129 0.48 -12.55 -1.88
CA LEU A 129 -0.80 -12.05 -1.37
C LEU A 129 -0.74 -11.78 0.14
N ASP A 130 -0.14 -12.66 0.93
CA ASP A 130 0.14 -12.47 2.37
C ASP A 130 0.84 -11.13 2.62
N LEU A 131 1.93 -10.88 1.89
CA LEU A 131 2.73 -9.67 2.02
C LEU A 131 1.88 -8.40 1.77
N ALA A 132 1.10 -8.37 0.69
CA ALA A 132 0.25 -7.25 0.34
C ALA A 132 -0.89 -7.00 1.35
N ILE A 133 -1.54 -8.08 1.81
CA ILE A 133 -2.60 -7.98 2.83
C ILE A 133 -2.03 -7.51 4.16
N ARG A 134 -0.85 -8.01 4.54
CA ARG A 134 -0.17 -7.61 5.78
C ARG A 134 0.13 -6.13 5.78
N ASP A 135 0.65 -5.57 4.69
CA ASP A 135 0.89 -4.13 4.58
C ASP A 135 -0.41 -3.31 4.68
N ARG A 136 -1.50 -3.83 4.10
CA ARG A 136 -2.81 -3.18 4.21
C ARG A 136 -3.33 -3.18 5.64
N LEU A 137 -3.28 -4.33 6.30
CA LEU A 137 -3.67 -4.48 7.70
C LEU A 137 -2.75 -3.66 8.62
N HIS A 138 -1.48 -3.49 8.26
CA HIS A 138 -0.53 -2.67 9.02
C HIS A 138 -0.95 -1.20 9.03
N LEU A 139 -1.44 -0.70 7.89
CA LEU A 139 -2.00 0.64 7.79
C LEU A 139 -3.33 0.74 8.54
N ASP A 140 -4.22 -0.22 8.35
CA ASP A 140 -5.55 -0.20 8.96
C ASP A 140 -5.47 -0.32 10.50
N TRP A 141 -4.54 -1.11 11.05
CA TRP A 141 -4.38 -1.30 12.50
C TRP A 141 -3.38 -0.36 13.18
N ARG A 142 -2.84 0.62 12.44
CA ARG A 142 -1.91 1.61 13.01
C ARG A 142 -2.56 2.31 14.21
N GLY A 143 -1.86 2.34 15.34
CA GLY A 143 -2.35 2.91 16.61
C GLY A 143 -3.30 2.02 17.43
N ARG A 144 -3.67 0.82 16.93
CA ARG A 144 -4.62 -0.10 17.58
C ARG A 144 -3.94 -1.42 17.98
N ALA A 145 -2.94 -1.36 18.87
CA ALA A 145 -2.16 -2.52 19.29
C ALA A 145 -1.65 -3.35 18.09
N LEU A 146 -1.06 -2.66 17.12
CA LEU A 146 -0.64 -3.21 15.83
C LEU A 146 0.17 -4.51 15.97
N TRP A 147 1.15 -4.51 16.88
CA TRP A 147 2.04 -5.65 17.09
C TRP A 147 1.31 -6.89 17.59
N SER A 148 0.43 -6.75 18.58
CA SER A 148 -0.31 -7.90 19.10
C SER A 148 -1.30 -8.46 18.08
N ARG A 149 -1.95 -7.60 17.29
CA ARG A 149 -2.87 -8.05 16.22
C ARG A 149 -2.15 -8.77 15.09
N MET A 150 -0.98 -8.29 14.67
CA MET A 150 -0.17 -8.95 13.65
C MET A 150 0.34 -10.30 14.14
N LEU A 151 0.86 -10.36 15.37
CA LEU A 151 1.31 -11.62 15.96
C LEU A 151 0.17 -12.61 16.11
N ALA A 152 -0.99 -12.16 16.60
CA ALA A 152 -2.18 -12.99 16.73
C ALA A 152 -2.69 -13.50 15.38
N LEU A 153 -2.61 -12.69 14.32
CA LEU A 153 -2.99 -13.09 12.97
C LEU A 153 -2.09 -14.22 12.44
N ILE A 154 -0.77 -14.07 12.58
CA ILE A 154 0.22 -15.07 12.17
C ILE A 154 0.04 -16.37 12.99
N ALA A 155 -0.14 -16.23 14.31
CA ALA A 155 -0.38 -17.36 15.21
C ALA A 155 -1.68 -18.10 14.87
N ALA A 156 -2.78 -17.38 14.63
CA ALA A 156 -4.06 -17.97 14.24
C ALA A 156 -3.95 -18.74 12.92
N ALA A 157 -3.23 -18.20 11.93
CA ALA A 157 -2.99 -18.89 10.68
C ALA A 157 -2.17 -20.17 10.86
N GLY A 158 -1.15 -20.15 11.73
CA GLY A 158 -0.38 -21.33 12.11
C GLY A 158 -1.23 -22.40 12.81
N VAL A 159 -2.07 -21.99 13.77
CA VAL A 159 -3.00 -22.89 14.48
C VAL A 159 -3.99 -23.53 13.52
N VAL A 160 -4.58 -22.75 12.60
CA VAL A 160 -5.50 -23.28 11.58
C VAL A 160 -4.78 -24.27 10.66
N SER A 161 -3.54 -23.97 10.25
CA SER A 161 -2.74 -24.89 9.43
C SER A 161 -2.51 -26.23 10.13
N TYR A 162 -2.14 -26.19 11.42
CA TYR A 162 -1.94 -27.39 12.24
C TYR A 162 -3.24 -28.16 12.47
N ALA A 163 -4.34 -27.47 12.74
CA ALA A 163 -5.64 -28.10 12.96
C ALA A 163 -6.17 -28.82 11.70
N LEU A 164 -5.91 -28.25 10.51
CA LEU A 164 -6.30 -28.86 9.24
C LEU A 164 -5.43 -30.06 8.87
N ASN A 165 -4.15 -30.04 9.22
CA ASN A 165 -3.25 -31.17 8.99
C ASN A 165 -2.17 -31.27 10.08
N PRO A 166 -2.38 -32.12 11.12
CA PRO A 166 -1.40 -32.33 12.17
C PRO A 166 -0.06 -32.89 11.68
N ALA A 167 -0.05 -33.59 10.53
CA ALA A 167 1.18 -34.09 9.93
C ALA A 167 2.06 -32.96 9.38
N ALA A 168 1.50 -31.76 9.13
CA ALA A 168 2.22 -30.59 8.68
C ALA A 168 2.84 -29.75 9.82
N LYS A 169 2.98 -30.30 11.04
CA LYS A 169 3.46 -29.58 12.23
C LYS A 169 4.78 -28.85 12.03
N GLU A 170 5.73 -29.46 11.31
CA GLU A 170 7.05 -28.90 11.05
C GLU A 170 6.95 -27.69 10.11
N ILE A 171 6.15 -27.82 9.04
CA ILE A 171 5.87 -26.72 8.11
C ILE A 171 5.11 -25.59 8.81
N ALA A 172 4.13 -25.92 9.65
CA ALA A 172 3.37 -24.93 10.41
C ALA A 172 4.28 -24.13 11.35
N LEU A 173 5.17 -24.80 12.10
CA LEU A 173 6.14 -24.13 12.98
C LEU A 173 7.14 -23.30 12.18
N ALA A 174 7.68 -23.84 11.08
CA ALA A 174 8.57 -23.10 10.18
C ALA A 174 7.91 -21.84 9.64
N SER A 175 6.65 -21.93 9.20
CA SER A 175 5.87 -20.80 8.69
C SER A 175 5.62 -19.75 9.78
N LEU A 176 5.35 -20.17 11.02
CA LEU A 176 5.13 -19.25 12.14
C LEU A 176 6.37 -18.40 12.41
N VAL A 177 7.53 -19.05 12.49
CA VAL A 177 8.81 -18.36 12.73
C VAL A 177 9.18 -17.48 11.54
N ALA A 178 9.09 -18.02 10.32
CA ALA A 178 9.45 -17.29 9.11
C ALA A 178 8.55 -16.06 8.88
N PHE A 179 7.22 -16.20 8.98
CA PHE A 179 6.30 -15.07 8.87
C PHE A 179 6.46 -14.08 10.01
N GLY A 180 6.72 -14.53 11.24
CA GLY A 180 7.01 -13.65 12.37
C GLY A 180 8.24 -12.78 12.12
N SER A 181 9.36 -13.40 11.73
CA SER A 181 10.61 -12.71 11.41
C SER A 181 10.45 -11.79 10.19
N ALA A 182 9.78 -12.25 9.14
CA ALA A 182 9.52 -11.48 7.93
C ALA A 182 8.60 -10.28 8.21
N ALA A 183 7.59 -10.44 9.06
CA ALA A 183 6.69 -9.37 9.47
C ALA A 183 7.45 -8.29 10.24
N MET A 184 8.37 -8.68 11.12
CA MET A 184 9.23 -7.74 11.85
C MET A 184 10.15 -6.96 10.89
N ALA A 185 10.86 -7.65 10.00
CA ALA A 185 11.72 -7.00 9.00
C ALA A 185 10.94 -6.04 8.10
N SER A 186 9.77 -6.49 7.61
CA SER A 186 8.88 -5.66 6.81
C SER A 186 8.39 -4.45 7.59
N ALA A 187 7.96 -4.62 8.84
CA ALA A 187 7.49 -3.53 9.68
C ALA A 187 8.58 -2.48 9.93
N ILE A 188 9.84 -2.88 10.09
CA ILE A 188 10.97 -1.95 10.22
C ILE A 188 11.14 -1.15 8.94
N VAL A 189 11.27 -1.81 7.79
CA VAL A 189 11.46 -1.12 6.50
C VAL A 189 10.26 -0.25 6.14
N PHE A 190 9.05 -0.75 6.38
CA PHE A 190 7.81 0.01 6.20
C PHE A 190 7.83 1.27 7.07
N GLN A 191 8.26 1.22 8.32
CA GLN A 191 8.34 2.41 9.19
C GLN A 191 9.44 3.40 8.79
N LEU A 192 10.57 2.91 8.27
CA LEU A 192 11.66 3.76 7.76
C LEU A 192 11.27 4.45 6.44
N ALA A 193 10.48 3.79 5.60
CA ALA A 193 10.04 4.30 4.30
C ALA A 193 8.80 5.23 4.37
N ARG A 194 8.47 5.81 5.54
CA ARG A 194 7.29 6.69 5.73
C ARG A 194 7.25 7.93 4.83
N ARG A 195 8.41 8.38 4.34
CA ARG A 195 8.52 9.54 3.42
C ARG A 195 8.14 9.22 1.98
N PHE A 196 8.03 7.94 1.63
CA PHE A 196 7.72 7.50 0.27
C PHE A 196 6.23 7.23 0.08
N PRO A 197 5.73 7.25 -1.17
CA PRO A 197 4.37 6.84 -1.48
C PRO A 197 4.05 5.44 -0.96
N ILE A 198 2.79 5.19 -0.58
CA ILE A 198 2.34 3.93 0.06
C ILE A 198 2.79 2.68 -0.70
N LEU A 199 2.70 2.68 -2.03
CA LEU A 199 3.09 1.53 -2.85
C LEU A 199 4.60 1.28 -2.87
N ALA A 200 5.42 2.35 -2.90
CA ALA A 200 6.87 2.21 -2.81
C ALA A 200 7.28 1.71 -1.42
N ARG A 201 6.60 2.22 -0.38
CA ARG A 201 6.77 1.80 1.01
C ARG A 201 6.42 0.31 1.20
N ALA A 202 5.29 -0.14 0.65
CA ALA A 202 4.83 -1.53 0.68
C ALA A 202 5.81 -2.45 -0.07
N ASN A 203 6.16 -2.13 -1.32
CA ASN A 203 7.09 -2.94 -2.10
C ASN A 203 8.48 -3.04 -1.44
N GLY A 204 8.99 -1.95 -0.86
CA GLY A 204 10.25 -1.98 -0.10
C GLY A 204 10.18 -2.89 1.13
N ALA A 205 9.08 -2.84 1.88
CA ALA A 205 8.84 -3.74 3.01
C ALA A 205 8.74 -5.20 2.57
N ASN A 206 8.04 -5.46 1.47
CA ASN A 206 7.89 -6.80 0.89
C ASN A 206 9.21 -7.40 0.46
N VAL A 207 10.15 -6.62 -0.09
CA VAL A 207 11.50 -7.09 -0.39
C VAL A 207 12.22 -7.57 0.87
N ALA A 208 12.17 -6.79 1.95
CA ALA A 208 12.80 -7.18 3.21
C ALA A 208 12.15 -8.41 3.85
N GLY A 209 10.81 -8.48 3.86
CA GLY A 209 10.08 -9.65 4.32
C GLY A 209 10.39 -10.90 3.50
N ALA A 210 10.37 -10.78 2.16
CA ALA A 210 10.66 -11.88 1.25
C ALA A 210 12.09 -12.41 1.41
N ALA A 211 13.07 -11.53 1.66
CA ALA A 211 14.45 -11.93 1.88
C ALA A 211 14.59 -12.77 3.15
N VAL A 212 14.03 -12.31 4.27
CA VAL A 212 14.07 -13.03 5.55
C VAL A 212 13.33 -14.36 5.44
N ASP A 213 12.12 -14.35 4.88
CA ASP A 213 11.29 -15.55 4.74
C ASP A 213 11.96 -16.62 3.87
N SER A 214 12.60 -16.22 2.76
CA SER A 214 13.25 -17.16 1.83
C SER A 214 14.51 -17.83 2.38
N ILE A 215 15.00 -17.38 3.54
CA ILE A 215 16.10 -18.01 4.27
C ILE A 215 15.54 -18.80 5.46
N VAL A 216 14.73 -18.15 6.30
CA VAL A 216 14.24 -18.74 7.56
C VAL A 216 13.30 -19.91 7.29
N PHE A 217 12.39 -19.80 6.32
CA PHE A 217 11.43 -20.86 6.05
C PHE A 217 12.10 -22.15 5.56
N PRO A 218 12.91 -22.17 4.47
CA PRO A 218 13.52 -23.41 4.01
C PRO A 218 14.46 -24.03 5.03
N LEU A 219 15.20 -23.19 5.79
CA LEU A 219 16.11 -23.65 6.83
C LEU A 219 15.39 -24.45 7.92
N ILE A 220 14.24 -23.98 8.38
CA ILE A 220 13.47 -24.67 9.43
C ILE A 220 12.60 -25.79 8.86
N ALA A 221 11.96 -25.56 7.71
CA ALA A 221 11.03 -26.51 7.10
C ALA A 221 11.72 -27.75 6.52
N PHE A 222 12.93 -27.60 5.98
CA PHE A 222 13.64 -28.68 5.27
C PHE A 222 15.02 -28.97 5.85
N GLY A 223 15.45 -28.24 6.88
CA GLY A 223 16.78 -28.38 7.50
C GLY A 223 17.92 -27.78 6.66
N ALA A 224 17.64 -27.25 5.47
CA ALA A 224 18.64 -26.70 4.57
C ALA A 224 18.05 -25.62 3.65
N VAL A 225 18.90 -24.68 3.24
CA VAL A 225 18.56 -23.68 2.23
C VAL A 225 19.11 -24.14 0.88
N PHE A 226 18.22 -24.54 -0.03
CA PHE A 226 18.57 -24.82 -1.42
C PHE A 226 18.72 -23.50 -2.17
N PRO A 227 19.93 -23.04 -2.53
CA PRO A 227 20.14 -21.65 -2.96
C PRO A 227 19.29 -21.26 -4.17
N THR A 228 19.15 -22.15 -5.15
CA THR A 228 18.35 -21.91 -6.35
C THR A 228 16.86 -21.78 -6.02
N ILE A 229 16.32 -22.67 -5.19
CA ILE A 229 14.90 -22.64 -4.81
C ILE A 229 14.63 -21.39 -3.96
N ALA A 230 15.50 -21.10 -2.99
CA ALA A 230 15.39 -19.91 -2.15
C ALA A 230 15.45 -18.61 -2.97
N ALA A 231 16.34 -18.52 -3.95
CA ALA A 231 16.42 -17.38 -4.86
C ALA A 231 15.15 -17.24 -5.72
N LEU A 232 14.64 -18.34 -6.28
CA LEU A 232 13.39 -18.34 -7.04
C LEU A 232 12.19 -17.95 -6.15
N GLN A 233 12.10 -18.46 -4.93
CA GLN A 233 11.09 -18.08 -3.95
C GLN A 233 11.16 -16.59 -3.60
N PHE A 234 12.36 -16.05 -3.41
CA PHE A 234 12.56 -14.64 -3.13
C PHE A 234 12.04 -13.78 -4.28
N VAL A 235 12.48 -14.06 -5.50
CA VAL A 235 12.05 -13.32 -6.71
C VAL A 235 10.53 -13.44 -6.89
N ALA A 236 9.98 -14.65 -6.72
CA ALA A 236 8.55 -14.91 -6.80
C ALA A 236 7.75 -14.10 -5.75
N LYS A 237 8.20 -14.05 -4.48
CA LYS A 237 7.56 -13.26 -3.42
C LYS A 237 7.62 -11.77 -3.72
N VAL A 238 8.74 -11.27 -4.22
CA VAL A 238 8.88 -9.85 -4.57
C VAL A 238 7.95 -9.49 -5.73
N ALA A 239 7.94 -10.29 -6.80
CA ALA A 239 7.10 -10.06 -7.96
C ALA A 239 5.60 -10.19 -7.62
N GLY A 240 5.23 -11.26 -6.94
CA GLY A 240 3.86 -11.49 -6.46
C GLY A 240 3.41 -10.43 -5.47
N GLY A 241 4.26 -10.07 -4.51
CA GLY A 241 4.00 -9.01 -3.53
C GLY A 241 3.78 -7.65 -4.19
N ALA A 242 4.54 -7.33 -5.25
CA ALA A 242 4.34 -6.10 -6.03
C ALA A 242 3.00 -6.11 -6.80
N LEU A 243 2.68 -7.24 -7.45
CA LEU A 243 1.40 -7.43 -8.16
C LEU A 243 0.21 -7.28 -7.20
N TRP A 244 0.22 -8.00 -6.09
CA TRP A 244 -0.87 -7.98 -5.12
C TRP A 244 -0.96 -6.65 -4.38
N SER A 245 0.17 -6.00 -4.09
CA SER A 245 0.17 -4.63 -3.54
C SER A 245 -0.53 -3.67 -4.48
N TRP A 246 -0.25 -3.76 -5.78
CA TRP A 246 -0.99 -2.96 -6.77
C TRP A 246 -2.48 -3.27 -6.74
N VAL A 247 -2.90 -4.54 -6.72
CA VAL A 247 -4.32 -4.95 -6.66
C VAL A 247 -5.01 -4.43 -5.39
N VAL A 248 -4.38 -4.57 -4.23
CA VAL A 248 -4.94 -4.18 -2.93
C VAL A 248 -5.03 -2.66 -2.78
N PHE A 249 -4.04 -1.93 -3.29
CA PHE A 249 -3.96 -0.47 -3.11
C PHE A 249 -4.55 0.35 -4.26
N ARG A 250 -4.86 -0.23 -5.43
CA ARG A 250 -5.42 0.52 -6.59
C ARG A 250 -6.71 1.25 -6.25
N ASN A 251 -7.59 0.65 -5.44
CA ASN A 251 -8.87 1.26 -5.05
C ASN A 251 -8.73 2.37 -4.00
N THR A 252 -7.58 2.49 -3.33
CA THR A 252 -7.34 3.59 -2.37
C THR A 252 -7.02 4.91 -3.09
N ARG A 253 -6.46 4.84 -4.31
CA ARG A 253 -6.09 6.02 -5.10
C ARG A 253 -7.31 6.78 -5.64
N THR A 254 -8.36 6.06 -6.06
CA THR A 254 -9.59 6.65 -6.59
C THR A 254 -10.37 7.44 -5.53
N VAL A 255 -10.39 6.97 -4.28
CA VAL A 255 -11.09 7.66 -3.19
C VAL A 255 -10.37 8.95 -2.77
N GLN A 256 -9.03 8.96 -2.74
CA GLN A 256 -8.26 10.18 -2.43
C GLN A 256 -8.33 11.22 -3.55
N ALA A 257 -8.33 10.79 -4.82
CA ALA A 257 -8.50 11.70 -5.96
C ALA A 257 -9.89 12.36 -5.99
N GLY A 258 -10.95 11.61 -5.69
CA GLY A 258 -12.31 12.16 -5.63
C GLY A 258 -12.57 13.08 -4.43
N ILE A 259 -11.86 12.92 -3.32
CA ILE A 259 -11.93 13.85 -2.18
C ILE A 259 -11.14 15.12 -2.48
N ALA A 260 -9.99 15.02 -3.15
CA ALA A 260 -9.19 16.18 -3.51
C ALA A 260 -9.89 17.10 -4.52
N SER A 261 -10.63 16.57 -5.50
CA SER A 261 -11.43 17.39 -6.42
C SER A 261 -12.57 18.12 -5.71
N ASN A 262 -13.28 17.46 -4.80
CA ASN A 262 -14.36 18.06 -4.02
C ASN A 262 -13.92 19.16 -3.04
N VAL A 263 -12.63 19.23 -2.71
CA VAL A 263 -12.05 20.30 -1.86
C VAL A 263 -11.54 21.47 -2.70
N VAL A 264 -11.19 21.23 -3.97
CA VAL A 264 -10.78 22.29 -4.92
C VAL A 264 -11.99 22.99 -5.52
N ASP A 265 -13.14 22.32 -5.60
CA ASP A 265 -14.41 22.88 -6.09
C ASP A 265 -15.25 23.60 -5.00
N ARG A 266 -14.69 23.88 -3.82
CA ARG A 266 -15.30 24.67 -2.74
C ARG A 266 -14.43 25.85 -2.36
#